data_AF-A0A0L0UZ89-F1
#
_entry.id   AF-A0A0L0UZ89-F1
#
_cell.length_a   1.000
_cell.length_b   1.000
_cell.length_c   1.000
_cell.angle_alpha   90.00
_cell.angle_beta   90.00
_cell.angle_gamma   90.00
#
_symmetry.space_group_name_H-M   'P 1'
#
loop_
_entity.id
_entity.type
_entity.pdbx_description
1 polymer ?
#
loop_
_entity_poly.entity_id
_entity_poly.type
_entity_poly.pdbx_seq_one_letter_code
_entity_poly.pdbx_strand_id
1 'polypeptide(L)'
;MGRTAPAHIKTVRPGLKKKKGTTGAARNYVTRNQALKKLQCTLSDFRRLCILKGIYPREPRSRKKANRGSTAAASFYYQKDIAYLLHEPVLQKLRDHKAFAKKLSRALGRKEDGLAKNLDSAHEGYRIDHIIKERYPVFTDAIRDLDDALSLIILFANLPSTNHVSPKVIANCARLAAEWQIFVMKSKALKHVFLSIKGIYYQAEIEGQRVTWLVPYAFTQNIPVDVDFRIMLTFLELYQTLLGFVFYRLFQNINLVYPPKLDFNMDEAGAGLNALILESSNQALVADQIETNEPTTGRQTAKNVRNEIKSLISAQSNAQEEEGDKDEQMEVDPVVESNEEDEPGLFSPYAFFLSREVTRPMLEVRSPNHPSRHRST
;
A
#
# COMPACT_ATOMS: atom_id res chain seq x y z
N MET A 1 -12.37 -41.38 -78.08
CA MET A 1 -12.59 -41.27 -76.62
C MET A 1 -12.49 -39.81 -76.22
N GLY A 2 -13.38 -39.31 -75.37
CA GLY A 2 -13.21 -38.00 -74.71
C GLY A 2 -14.39 -37.03 -74.82
N ARG A 3 -15.55 -37.38 -74.24
CA ARG A 3 -16.55 -36.36 -73.86
C ARG A 3 -16.07 -35.74 -72.55
N THR A 4 -15.64 -34.48 -72.58
CA THR A 4 -15.29 -33.71 -71.39
C THR A 4 -16.57 -33.29 -70.66
N ALA A 5 -16.70 -33.71 -69.39
CA ALA A 5 -17.81 -33.34 -68.52
C ALA A 5 -17.76 -31.83 -68.16
N PRO A 6 -18.90 -31.15 -67.99
CA PRO A 6 -18.92 -29.76 -67.57
C PRO A 6 -18.51 -29.64 -66.10
N ALA A 7 -17.65 -28.65 -65.81
CA ALA A 7 -17.18 -28.35 -64.47
C ALA A 7 -18.35 -27.90 -63.57
N HIS A 8 -18.52 -28.60 -62.44
CA HIS A 8 -19.43 -28.20 -61.37
C HIS A 8 -19.01 -26.85 -60.78
N ILE A 9 -19.69 -25.77 -61.16
CA ILE A 9 -19.64 -24.50 -60.45
C ILE A 9 -20.26 -24.72 -59.07
N LYS A 10 -19.41 -24.76 -58.03
CA LYS A 10 -19.86 -24.75 -56.64
C LYS A 10 -20.52 -23.40 -56.34
N THR A 11 -21.84 -23.32 -56.48
CA THR A 11 -22.63 -22.19 -55.95
C THR A 11 -22.45 -22.15 -54.44
N VAL A 12 -21.72 -21.15 -53.95
CA VAL A 12 -21.63 -20.84 -52.52
C VAL A 12 -23.03 -20.46 -52.04
N ARG A 13 -23.64 -21.30 -51.20
CA ARG A 13 -24.96 -21.02 -50.61
C ARG A 13 -24.90 -19.65 -49.91
N PRO A 14 -25.83 -18.71 -50.18
CA PRO A 14 -25.83 -17.43 -49.48
C PRO A 14 -26.09 -17.69 -47.99
N GLY A 15 -25.10 -17.38 -47.15
CA GLY A 15 -25.22 -17.55 -45.71
C GLY A 15 -26.41 -16.75 -45.17
N LEU A 16 -27.22 -17.37 -44.30
CA LEU A 16 -28.36 -16.73 -43.63
C LEU A 16 -27.97 -15.33 -43.11
N LYS A 17 -28.79 -14.31 -43.44
CA LYS A 17 -28.60 -12.94 -42.95
C LYS A 17 -28.46 -12.96 -41.41
N LYS A 18 -27.28 -12.58 -40.91
CA LYS A 18 -27.00 -12.54 -39.47
C LYS A 18 -27.93 -11.54 -38.78
N LYS A 19 -28.56 -11.94 -37.67
CA LYS A 19 -29.44 -11.06 -36.90
C LYS A 19 -28.66 -9.83 -36.42
N LYS A 20 -29.25 -8.63 -36.57
CA LYS A 20 -28.65 -7.37 -36.09
C LYS A 20 -28.34 -7.47 -34.59
N GLY A 21 -27.17 -6.97 -34.19
CA GLY A 21 -26.73 -6.97 -32.79
C GLY A 21 -26.08 -8.27 -32.29
N THR A 22 -25.89 -9.28 -33.15
CA THR A 22 -25.22 -10.54 -32.76
C THR A 22 -23.71 -10.55 -32.99
N THR A 23 -23.18 -9.57 -33.73
CA THR A 23 -21.76 -9.49 -34.12
C THR A 23 -21.17 -8.11 -33.85
N GLY A 24 -19.85 -8.05 -33.64
CA GLY A 24 -19.10 -6.81 -33.43
C GLY A 24 -19.30 -6.21 -32.04
N ALA A 25 -19.34 -4.87 -31.97
CA ALA A 25 -19.43 -4.14 -30.70
C ALA A 25 -20.63 -4.55 -29.83
N ALA A 26 -21.76 -4.93 -30.43
CA ALA A 26 -22.94 -5.38 -29.69
C ALA A 26 -22.74 -6.72 -28.95
N ARG A 27 -21.78 -7.55 -29.38
CA ARG A 27 -21.41 -8.81 -28.72
C ARG A 27 -20.25 -8.62 -27.74
N ASN A 28 -19.31 -7.73 -28.07
CA ASN A 28 -18.10 -7.54 -27.28
C ASN A 28 -18.35 -6.76 -25.99
N TYR A 29 -19.34 -5.87 -25.99
CA TYR A 29 -19.64 -5.02 -24.84
C TYR A 29 -20.98 -5.37 -24.20
N VAL A 30 -21.04 -5.17 -22.88
CA VAL A 30 -22.21 -5.38 -22.04
C VAL A 30 -22.42 -4.13 -21.20
N THR A 31 -23.66 -3.67 -21.07
CA THR A 31 -23.95 -2.53 -20.18
C THR A 31 -23.92 -2.97 -18.72
N ARG A 32 -23.64 -2.05 -17.79
CA ARG A 32 -23.66 -2.32 -16.34
C ARG A 32 -24.93 -3.09 -15.90
N ASN A 33 -26.10 -2.65 -16.35
CA ASN A 33 -27.37 -3.28 -15.97
C ASN A 33 -27.52 -4.71 -16.52
N GLN A 34 -26.96 -4.99 -17.69
CA GLN A 34 -26.94 -6.35 -18.24
C GLN A 34 -25.94 -7.24 -17.47
N ALA A 35 -24.78 -6.70 -17.08
CA ALA A 35 -23.81 -7.41 -16.26
C ALA A 35 -24.39 -7.80 -14.90
N LEU A 36 -25.08 -6.88 -14.22
CA LEU A 36 -25.76 -7.14 -12.95
C LEU A 36 -26.79 -8.27 -13.06
N LYS A 37 -27.62 -8.25 -14.11
CA LYS A 37 -28.62 -9.31 -14.35
C LYS A 37 -27.97 -10.66 -14.63
N LYS A 38 -26.85 -10.68 -15.35
CA LYS A 38 -26.12 -11.91 -15.70
C LYS A 38 -25.40 -12.53 -14.51
N LEU A 39 -24.77 -11.71 -13.66
CA LEU A 39 -24.04 -12.17 -12.47
C LEU A 39 -24.95 -12.43 -11.26
N GLN A 40 -26.19 -11.92 -11.30
CA GLN A 40 -27.19 -12.02 -10.21
C GLN A 40 -26.67 -11.44 -8.89
N CYS A 41 -25.93 -10.34 -8.96
CA CYS A 41 -25.36 -9.65 -7.81
C CYS A 41 -25.93 -8.24 -7.64
N THR A 42 -25.80 -7.66 -6.45
CA THR A 42 -26.21 -6.27 -6.22
C THR A 42 -25.21 -5.29 -6.85
N LEU A 43 -25.57 -3.99 -6.93
CA LEU A 43 -24.66 -2.98 -7.47
C LEU A 43 -23.40 -2.80 -6.61
N SER A 44 -23.53 -2.89 -5.28
CA SER A 44 -22.39 -2.80 -4.36
C SER A 44 -21.44 -3.98 -4.53
N ASP A 45 -21.99 -5.20 -4.60
CA ASP A 45 -21.20 -6.42 -4.75
C ASP A 45 -20.51 -6.44 -6.12
N PHE A 46 -21.20 -5.97 -7.17
CA PHE A 46 -20.62 -5.84 -8.49
C PHE A 46 -19.44 -4.87 -8.51
N ARG A 47 -19.58 -3.68 -7.89
CA ARG A 47 -18.47 -2.72 -7.78
C ARG A 47 -17.27 -3.33 -7.04
N ARG A 48 -17.52 -4.01 -5.92
CA ARG A 48 -16.49 -4.71 -5.14
C ARG A 48 -15.76 -5.76 -5.99
N LEU A 49 -16.49 -6.62 -6.68
CA LEU A 49 -15.89 -7.64 -7.57
C LEU A 49 -15.06 -7.02 -8.70
N CYS A 50 -15.57 -5.94 -9.31
CA CYS A 50 -14.83 -5.22 -10.33
C CYS A 50 -13.52 -4.65 -9.81
N ILE A 51 -13.50 -4.09 -8.59
CA ILE A 51 -12.28 -3.56 -7.95
C ILE A 51 -11.29 -4.67 -7.65
N LEU A 52 -11.75 -5.76 -7.03
CA LEU A 52 -10.90 -6.90 -6.69
C LEU A 52 -10.21 -7.50 -7.92
N LYS A 53 -10.94 -7.69 -9.02
CA LYS A 53 -10.37 -8.22 -10.28
C LYS A 53 -9.75 -7.18 -11.20
N GLY A 54 -9.81 -5.89 -10.87
CA GLY A 54 -9.30 -4.83 -11.75
C GLY A 54 -10.06 -4.71 -13.07
N ILE A 55 -11.38 -4.97 -13.07
CA ILE A 55 -12.24 -4.79 -14.25
C ILE A 55 -12.83 -3.39 -14.20
N TYR A 56 -12.49 -2.58 -15.20
CA TYR A 56 -12.92 -1.20 -15.30
C TYR A 56 -13.80 -0.96 -16.54
N PRO A 57 -14.71 0.03 -16.47
CA PRO A 57 -15.56 0.36 -17.60
C PRO A 57 -14.73 0.82 -18.81
N ARG A 58 -15.20 0.48 -20.00
CA ARG A 58 -14.56 0.76 -21.29
C ARG A 58 -15.48 1.58 -22.18
N GLU A 59 -14.90 2.48 -22.96
CA GLU A 59 -15.64 3.21 -23.98
C GLU A 59 -15.59 2.47 -25.33
N PRO A 60 -16.75 2.03 -25.87
CA PRO A 60 -16.78 1.39 -27.18
C PRO A 60 -16.59 2.43 -28.29
N ARG A 61 -15.79 2.10 -29.31
CA ARG A 61 -15.57 2.95 -30.50
C ARG A 61 -16.86 3.45 -31.16
N SER A 62 -17.94 2.68 -31.07
CA SER A 62 -19.27 3.11 -31.51
C SER A 62 -20.33 2.75 -30.47
N ARG A 63 -20.71 3.75 -29.66
CA ARG A 63 -21.72 3.63 -28.61
C ARG A 63 -23.08 3.18 -29.14
N LYS A 64 -23.49 3.71 -30.30
CA LYS A 64 -24.75 3.34 -30.98
C LYS A 64 -24.79 1.85 -31.33
N LYS A 65 -23.67 1.27 -31.80
CA LYS A 65 -23.60 -0.17 -32.12
C LYS A 65 -23.58 -1.04 -30.87
N ALA A 66 -22.87 -0.62 -29.82
CA ALA A 66 -22.82 -1.34 -28.55
C ALA A 66 -24.16 -1.34 -27.80
N ASN A 67 -24.86 -0.20 -27.81
CA ASN A 67 -26.12 0.00 -27.07
C ASN A 67 -27.37 -0.21 -27.94
N ARG A 68 -27.28 -1.12 -28.94
CA ARG A 68 -28.41 -1.52 -29.80
C ARG A 68 -29.22 -0.35 -30.41
N GLY A 69 -28.54 0.73 -30.78
CA GLY A 69 -29.13 1.92 -31.39
C GLY A 69 -29.26 3.14 -30.49
N SER A 70 -29.11 2.99 -29.16
CA SER A 70 -29.21 4.10 -28.20
C SER A 70 -27.89 4.86 -28.04
N THR A 71 -27.98 6.18 -27.89
CA THR A 71 -26.85 7.09 -27.60
C THR A 71 -26.73 7.45 -26.12
N ALA A 72 -27.54 6.85 -25.25
CA ALA A 72 -27.57 7.16 -23.82
C ALA A 72 -26.20 7.00 -23.13
N ALA A 73 -25.99 7.81 -22.09
CA ALA A 73 -24.85 7.66 -21.18
C ALA A 73 -24.94 6.33 -20.43
N ALA A 74 -24.05 5.39 -20.74
CA ALA A 74 -23.99 4.09 -20.10
C ALA A 74 -22.54 3.63 -19.94
N SER A 75 -22.24 2.96 -18.83
CA SER A 75 -20.96 2.28 -18.63
C SER A 75 -21.00 0.92 -19.31
N PHE A 76 -19.99 0.64 -20.14
CA PHE A 76 -19.83 -0.63 -20.83
C PHE A 76 -18.66 -1.41 -20.24
N TYR A 77 -18.77 -2.73 -20.23
CA TYR A 77 -17.73 -3.68 -19.83
C TYR A 77 -17.54 -4.69 -20.95
N TYR A 78 -16.39 -5.36 -21.04
CA TYR A 78 -16.25 -6.45 -21.99
C TYR A 78 -17.04 -7.68 -21.55
N GLN A 79 -17.71 -8.32 -22.50
CA GLN A 79 -18.44 -9.57 -22.27
C GLN A 79 -17.53 -10.69 -21.77
N LYS A 80 -16.25 -10.69 -22.19
CA LYS A 80 -15.23 -11.65 -21.73
C LYS A 80 -14.95 -11.48 -20.24
N ASP A 81 -14.74 -10.25 -19.78
CA ASP A 81 -14.47 -9.93 -18.37
C ASP A 81 -15.67 -10.31 -17.47
N ILE A 82 -16.89 -10.05 -17.93
CA ILE A 82 -18.09 -10.48 -17.19
C ILE A 82 -18.25 -12.00 -17.17
N ALA A 83 -17.81 -12.70 -18.23
CA ALA A 83 -17.78 -14.16 -18.23
C ALA A 83 -16.72 -14.71 -17.27
N TYR A 84 -15.57 -14.04 -17.16
CA TYR A 84 -14.53 -14.37 -16.18
C TYR A 84 -15.05 -14.22 -14.75
N LEU A 85 -15.72 -13.11 -14.43
CA LEU A 85 -16.35 -12.88 -13.12
C LEU A 85 -17.38 -13.93 -12.72
N LEU A 86 -18.03 -14.60 -13.70
CA LEU A 86 -19.03 -15.61 -13.41
C LEU A 86 -18.43 -16.85 -12.73
N HIS A 87 -17.17 -17.16 -13.03
CA HIS A 87 -16.45 -18.32 -12.50
C HIS A 87 -15.59 -17.97 -11.28
N GLU A 88 -15.70 -16.75 -10.76
CA GLU A 88 -14.90 -16.30 -9.63
C GLU A 88 -15.39 -16.89 -8.30
N PRO A 89 -14.53 -17.53 -7.48
CA PRO A 89 -14.93 -18.11 -6.20
C PRO A 89 -15.43 -17.06 -5.19
N VAL A 90 -14.91 -15.83 -5.22
CA VAL A 90 -15.41 -14.72 -4.36
C VAL A 90 -16.88 -14.42 -4.63
N LEU A 91 -17.36 -14.57 -5.87
CA LEU A 91 -18.78 -14.37 -6.18
C LEU A 91 -19.67 -15.34 -5.40
N GLN A 92 -19.24 -16.60 -5.25
CA GLN A 92 -19.98 -17.59 -4.46
C GLN A 92 -19.97 -17.22 -2.98
N LYS A 93 -18.82 -16.80 -2.43
CA LYS A 93 -18.70 -16.35 -1.04
C LYS A 93 -19.60 -15.14 -0.72
N LEU A 94 -19.73 -14.19 -1.66
CA LEU A 94 -20.66 -13.06 -1.50
C LEU A 94 -22.13 -13.51 -1.44
N ARG A 95 -22.50 -14.53 -2.22
CA ARG A 95 -23.85 -15.11 -2.17
C ARG A 95 -24.08 -15.85 -0.85
N ASP A 96 -23.09 -16.59 -0.38
CA ASP A 96 -23.14 -17.31 0.90
C ASP A 96 -23.27 -16.33 2.06
N HIS A 97 -22.51 -15.23 2.05
CA HIS A 97 -22.60 -14.15 3.03
C HIS A 97 -23.99 -13.49 3.03
N LYS A 98 -24.60 -13.29 1.85
CA LYS A 98 -25.97 -12.76 1.77
C LYS A 98 -27.01 -13.74 2.33
N ALA A 99 -26.84 -15.04 2.07
CA ALA A 99 -27.70 -16.07 2.66
C ALA A 99 -27.54 -16.13 4.19
N PHE A 100 -26.30 -16.00 4.67
CA PHE A 100 -25.96 -15.90 6.08
C PHE A 100 -26.60 -14.67 6.74
N ALA A 101 -26.43 -13.47 6.18
CA ALA A 101 -27.04 -12.24 6.70
C ALA A 101 -28.57 -12.35 6.80
N LYS A 102 -29.22 -13.04 5.85
CA LYS A 102 -30.66 -13.31 5.90
C LYS A 102 -31.02 -14.28 7.04
N LYS A 103 -30.21 -15.30 7.32
CA LYS A 103 -30.41 -16.22 8.44
C LYS A 103 -30.21 -15.49 9.78
N LEU A 104 -29.17 -14.68 9.90
CA LEU A 104 -28.88 -13.88 11.09
C LEU A 104 -30.02 -12.88 11.37
N SER A 105 -30.47 -12.14 10.34
CA SER A 105 -31.61 -11.23 10.47
C SER A 105 -32.91 -11.94 10.88
N ARG A 106 -33.14 -13.17 10.41
CA ARG A 106 -34.29 -13.99 10.84
C ARG A 106 -34.18 -14.42 12.31
N ALA A 107 -33.01 -14.86 12.75
CA ALA A 107 -32.77 -15.24 14.14
C ALA A 107 -32.96 -14.05 15.09
N LEU A 108 -32.39 -12.90 14.74
CA LEU A 108 -32.57 -11.65 15.49
C LEU A 108 -34.03 -11.19 15.50
N GLY A 109 -34.73 -11.27 14.37
CA GLY A 109 -36.17 -10.94 14.30
C GLY A 109 -37.06 -11.86 15.15
N ARG A 110 -36.62 -13.10 15.40
CA ARG A 110 -37.28 -14.05 16.31
C ARG A 110 -36.82 -13.91 17.77
N LYS A 111 -35.89 -13.00 18.06
CA LYS A 111 -35.26 -12.80 19.38
C LYS A 111 -34.54 -14.05 19.90
N GLU A 112 -34.01 -14.87 19.00
CA GLU A 112 -33.21 -16.06 19.33
C GLU A 112 -31.71 -15.68 19.45
N ASP A 113 -31.36 -14.93 20.50
CA ASP A 113 -30.02 -14.33 20.65
C ASP A 113 -28.89 -15.37 20.72
N GLY A 114 -29.13 -16.52 21.35
CA GLY A 114 -28.14 -17.60 21.44
C GLY A 114 -27.79 -18.19 20.06
N LEU A 115 -28.80 -18.40 19.21
CA LEU A 115 -28.60 -18.86 17.85
C LEU A 115 -27.90 -17.80 17.00
N ALA A 116 -28.26 -16.52 17.17
CA ALA A 116 -27.60 -15.42 16.48
C ALA A 116 -26.10 -15.33 16.82
N LYS A 117 -25.72 -15.44 18.09
CA LYS A 117 -24.31 -15.44 18.53
C LYS A 117 -23.53 -16.64 17.97
N ASN A 118 -24.13 -17.83 17.96
CA ASN A 118 -23.49 -19.01 17.40
C ASN A 118 -23.28 -18.88 15.88
N LEU A 119 -24.26 -18.32 15.17
CA LEU A 119 -24.14 -18.02 13.75
C LEU A 119 -23.03 -17.01 13.47
N ASP A 120 -22.96 -15.93 14.25
CA ASP A 120 -21.93 -14.89 14.10
C ASP A 120 -20.53 -15.44 14.39
N SER A 121 -20.39 -16.26 15.44
CA SER A 121 -19.11 -16.90 15.80
C SER A 121 -18.65 -17.94 14.76
N ALA A 122 -19.60 -18.62 14.10
CA ALA A 122 -19.31 -19.57 13.03
C ALA A 122 -19.03 -18.89 11.68
N HIS A 123 -19.24 -17.57 11.57
CA HIS A 123 -19.02 -16.87 10.33
C HIS A 123 -17.54 -16.60 10.10
N GLU A 124 -16.94 -17.40 9.21
CA GLU A 124 -15.60 -17.15 8.72
C GLU A 124 -15.61 -16.07 7.63
N GLY A 125 -14.73 -15.07 7.78
CA GLY A 125 -14.48 -14.10 6.73
C GLY A 125 -13.98 -14.76 5.45
N TYR A 126 -14.31 -14.18 4.30
CA TYR A 126 -13.76 -14.64 3.03
C TYR A 126 -12.36 -14.06 2.81
N ARG A 127 -11.49 -14.82 2.14
CA ARG A 127 -10.12 -14.41 1.82
C ARG A 127 -9.97 -14.11 0.33
N ILE A 128 -9.11 -13.15 0.00
CA ILE A 128 -8.83 -12.71 -1.37
C ILE A 128 -7.41 -13.04 -1.85
N ASP A 129 -6.71 -13.97 -1.19
CA ASP A 129 -5.30 -14.26 -1.50
C ASP A 129 -5.09 -14.77 -2.93
N HIS A 130 -6.02 -15.59 -3.42
CA HIS A 130 -5.98 -16.12 -4.77
C HIS A 130 -6.06 -15.01 -5.83
N ILE A 131 -6.78 -13.92 -5.54
CA ILE A 131 -6.85 -12.76 -6.42
C ILE A 131 -5.51 -12.06 -6.52
N ILE A 132 -4.82 -11.86 -5.39
CA ILE A 132 -3.48 -11.24 -5.38
C ILE A 132 -2.49 -12.10 -6.16
N LYS A 133 -2.49 -13.41 -5.94
CA LYS A 133 -1.58 -14.35 -6.64
C LYS A 133 -1.85 -14.43 -8.15
N GLU A 134 -3.12 -14.38 -8.56
CA GLU A 134 -3.48 -14.33 -9.99
C GLU A 134 -3.08 -13.00 -10.65
N ARG A 135 -3.22 -11.89 -9.92
CA ARG A 135 -2.94 -10.55 -10.44
C ARG A 135 -1.44 -10.25 -10.52
N TYR A 136 -0.67 -10.73 -9.55
CA TYR A 136 0.77 -10.54 -9.46
C TYR A 136 1.49 -11.89 -9.44
N PRO A 137 1.66 -12.54 -10.61
CA PRO A 137 2.35 -13.82 -10.68
C PRO A 137 3.85 -13.67 -10.35
N VAL A 138 4.43 -12.49 -10.64
CA VAL A 138 5.83 -12.16 -10.33
C VAL A 138 5.86 -11.10 -9.25
N PHE A 139 6.82 -11.23 -8.33
CA PHE A 139 6.96 -10.31 -7.20
C PHE A 139 7.33 -8.88 -7.59
N THR A 140 8.13 -8.71 -8.64
CA THR A 140 8.46 -7.38 -9.18
C THR A 140 7.22 -6.62 -9.64
N ASP A 141 6.20 -7.32 -10.15
CA ASP A 141 4.94 -6.68 -10.54
C ASP A 141 4.13 -6.23 -9.32
N ALA A 142 4.24 -6.94 -8.19
CA ALA A 142 3.62 -6.51 -6.93
C ALA A 142 4.31 -5.26 -6.35
N ILE A 143 5.64 -5.14 -6.49
CA ILE A 143 6.39 -3.96 -6.04
C ILE A 143 6.00 -2.71 -6.86
N ARG A 144 5.76 -2.85 -8.17
CA ARG A 144 5.37 -1.71 -9.03
C ARG A 144 4.04 -1.08 -8.65
N ASP A 145 3.09 -1.86 -8.15
CA ASP A 145 1.76 -1.39 -7.72
C ASP A 145 1.75 -0.92 -6.24
N LEU A 146 2.92 -0.86 -5.58
CA LEU A 146 3.03 -0.56 -4.14
C LEU A 146 2.81 0.93 -3.80
N ASP A 147 3.09 1.84 -4.74
CA ASP A 147 3.00 3.30 -4.59
C ASP A 147 1.59 3.74 -4.15
N ASP A 148 0.56 3.29 -4.87
CA ASP A 148 -0.85 3.58 -4.59
C ASP A 148 -1.30 2.91 -3.29
N ALA A 149 -0.83 1.68 -3.03
CA ALA A 149 -1.20 0.92 -1.85
C ALA A 149 -0.70 1.58 -0.56
N LEU A 150 0.57 2.00 -0.54
CA LEU A 150 1.18 2.68 0.59
C LEU A 150 0.54 4.04 0.84
N SER A 151 0.37 4.85 -0.21
CA SER A 151 -0.23 6.17 -0.10
C SER A 151 -1.65 6.10 0.46
N LEU A 152 -2.44 5.11 0.04
CA LEU A 152 -3.80 4.92 0.55
C LEU A 152 -3.81 4.47 2.01
N ILE A 153 -2.96 3.52 2.38
CA ILE A 153 -2.91 2.98 3.75
C ILE A 153 -2.44 4.03 4.74
N ILE A 154 -1.44 4.84 4.38
CA ILE A 154 -0.95 5.94 5.21
C ILE A 154 -2.03 7.04 5.34
N LEU A 155 -2.78 7.33 4.28
CA LEU A 155 -3.92 8.24 4.37
C LEU A 155 -4.95 7.76 5.39
N PHE A 156 -5.35 6.48 5.31
CA PHE A 156 -6.32 5.89 6.25
C PHE A 156 -5.79 5.79 7.69
N ALA A 157 -4.48 5.67 7.89
CA ALA A 157 -3.88 5.70 9.21
C ALA A 157 -3.99 7.09 9.89
N ASN A 158 -4.03 8.16 9.10
CA ASN A 158 -4.16 9.54 9.58
C ASN A 158 -5.62 10.03 9.68
N LEU A 159 -6.60 9.23 9.23
CA LEU A 159 -8.01 9.61 9.30
C LEU A 159 -8.59 9.32 10.70
N PRO A 160 -9.48 10.19 11.21
CA PRO A 160 -10.20 9.92 12.45
C PRO A 160 -11.21 8.78 12.25
N SER A 161 -11.51 8.07 13.35
CA SER A 161 -12.58 7.06 13.35
C SER A 161 -13.94 7.72 13.11
N THR A 162 -14.70 7.19 12.16
CA THR A 162 -16.04 7.68 11.80
C THR A 162 -17.04 6.52 11.71
N ASN A 163 -18.32 6.83 11.55
CA ASN A 163 -19.36 5.80 11.35
C ASN A 163 -19.13 4.94 10.09
N HIS A 164 -18.35 5.43 9.12
CA HIS A 164 -18.07 4.71 7.87
C HIS A 164 -16.79 3.86 7.94
N VAL A 165 -15.82 4.24 8.77
CA VAL A 165 -14.51 3.59 8.85
C VAL A 165 -14.30 3.07 10.26
N SER A 166 -14.17 1.75 10.40
CA SER A 166 -14.02 1.14 11.71
C SER A 166 -12.64 1.41 12.31
N PRO A 167 -12.53 1.59 13.65
CA PRO A 167 -11.25 1.75 14.33
C PRO A 167 -10.26 0.62 14.05
N LYS A 168 -10.78 -0.62 13.92
CA LYS A 168 -9.98 -1.81 13.61
C LYS A 168 -9.25 -1.69 12.27
N VAL A 169 -9.90 -1.12 11.26
CA VAL A 169 -9.30 -0.93 9.94
C VAL A 169 -8.20 0.13 10.00
N ILE A 170 -8.45 1.24 10.71
CA ILE A 170 -7.47 2.32 10.91
C ILE A 170 -6.24 1.82 11.65
N ALA A 171 -6.42 1.06 12.74
CA ALA A 171 -5.33 0.45 13.50
C ALA A 171 -4.50 -0.52 12.64
N ASN A 172 -5.15 -1.32 11.79
CA ASN A 172 -4.43 -2.20 10.87
C ASN A 172 -3.61 -1.42 9.83
N CYS A 173 -4.16 -0.32 9.30
CA CYS A 173 -3.44 0.56 8.39
C CYS A 173 -2.23 1.22 9.06
N ALA A 174 -2.40 1.71 10.29
CA ALA A 174 -1.32 2.30 11.07
C ALA A 174 -0.19 1.28 11.34
N ARG A 175 -0.55 0.02 11.67
CA ARG A 175 0.41 -1.08 11.82
C ARG A 175 1.18 -1.33 10.52
N LEU A 176 0.49 -1.47 9.39
CA LEU A 176 1.14 -1.70 8.09
C LEU A 176 2.04 -0.53 7.66
N ALA A 177 1.63 0.71 7.93
CA ALA A 177 2.46 1.89 7.68
C ALA A 177 3.74 1.89 8.53
N ALA A 178 3.64 1.49 9.80
CA ALA A 178 4.79 1.34 10.69
C ALA A 178 5.74 0.22 10.24
N GLU A 179 5.18 -0.93 9.84
CA GLU A 179 5.95 -2.06 9.29
C GLU A 179 6.75 -1.64 8.05
N TRP A 180 6.12 -0.88 7.14
CA TRP A 180 6.80 -0.33 5.98
C TRP A 180 7.98 0.55 6.34
N GLN A 181 7.78 1.46 7.29
CA GLN A 181 8.82 2.41 7.69
C GLN A 181 10.02 1.72 8.31
N ILE A 182 9.77 0.73 9.17
CA ILE A 182 10.84 -0.09 9.75
C ILE A 182 11.61 -0.82 8.66
N PHE A 183 10.91 -1.41 7.68
CA PHE A 183 11.56 -2.06 6.56
C PHE A 183 12.46 -1.09 5.80
N VAL A 184 11.98 0.11 5.46
CA VAL A 184 12.76 1.14 4.75
C VAL A 184 13.97 1.60 5.58
N MET A 185 13.80 1.80 6.89
CA MET A 185 14.88 2.19 7.81
C MET A 185 15.96 1.10 7.93
N LYS A 186 15.57 -0.17 8.06
CA LYS A 186 16.50 -1.30 8.20
C LYS A 186 17.22 -1.64 6.91
N SER A 187 16.51 -1.58 5.78
CA SER A 187 17.10 -1.80 4.45
C SER A 187 17.97 -0.65 3.97
N LYS A 188 17.82 0.55 4.55
CA LYS A 188 18.45 1.80 4.08
C LYS A 188 18.19 2.05 2.60
N ALA A 189 16.97 1.73 2.15
CA ALA A 189 16.58 1.77 0.74
C ALA A 189 16.14 3.16 0.24
N LEU A 190 16.08 4.18 1.10
CA LEU A 190 15.59 5.52 0.74
C LEU A 190 16.60 6.26 -0.15
N LYS A 191 16.12 6.83 -1.27
CA LYS A 191 16.94 7.52 -2.28
C LYS A 191 16.64 9.01 -2.40
N HIS A 192 15.36 9.37 -2.43
CA HIS A 192 14.94 10.78 -2.58
C HIS A 192 13.80 11.09 -1.62
N VAL A 193 13.78 12.34 -1.15
CA VAL A 193 12.73 12.90 -0.30
C VAL A 193 12.36 14.27 -0.86
N PHE A 194 11.08 14.53 -1.04
CA PHE A 194 10.58 15.80 -1.55
C PHE A 194 9.42 16.31 -0.69
N LEU A 195 9.58 17.50 -0.13
CA LEU A 195 8.56 18.16 0.68
C LEU A 195 7.67 19.00 -0.23
N SER A 196 6.37 18.77 -0.16
CA SER A 196 5.35 19.50 -0.90
C SER A 196 4.33 20.11 0.05
N ILE A 197 3.43 20.93 -0.49
CA ILE A 197 2.29 21.48 0.24
C ILE A 197 1.33 20.36 0.69
N LYS A 198 1.21 19.29 -0.10
CA LYS A 198 0.32 18.16 0.20
C LYS A 198 0.85 17.24 1.31
N GLY A 199 2.16 17.22 1.52
CA GLY A 199 2.84 16.25 2.37
C GLY A 199 4.25 15.97 1.87
N ILE A 200 4.84 14.89 2.38
CA ILE A 200 6.20 14.46 2.06
C ILE A 200 6.16 13.25 1.12
N TYR A 201 6.80 13.38 -0.02
CA TYR A 201 7.05 12.28 -0.94
C TYR A 201 8.36 11.60 -0.57
N TYR A 202 8.31 10.30 -0.39
CA TYR A 202 9.48 9.45 -0.18
C TYR A 202 9.64 8.55 -1.40
N GLN A 203 10.89 8.35 -1.81
CA GLN A 203 11.24 7.40 -2.86
C GLN A 203 12.29 6.43 -2.35
N ALA A 204 11.99 5.13 -2.40
CA ALA A 204 12.92 4.06 -2.05
C ALA A 204 13.16 3.13 -3.24
N GLU A 205 14.35 2.53 -3.30
CA GLU A 205 14.72 1.55 -4.31
C GLU A 205 14.74 0.14 -3.70
N ILE A 206 13.87 -0.75 -4.19
CA ILE A 206 13.68 -2.10 -3.67
C ILE A 206 13.76 -3.09 -4.83
N GLU A 207 14.70 -4.04 -4.78
CA GLU A 207 14.94 -5.02 -5.85
C GLU A 207 15.02 -4.39 -7.26
N GLY A 208 15.62 -3.19 -7.36
CA GLY A 208 15.76 -2.45 -8.63
C GLY A 208 14.48 -1.78 -9.14
N GLN A 209 13.41 -1.70 -8.33
CA GLN A 209 12.21 -0.91 -8.62
C GLN A 209 12.15 0.30 -7.68
N ARG A 210 11.83 1.48 -8.23
CA ARG A 210 11.66 2.71 -7.47
C ARG A 210 10.21 2.80 -7.00
N VAL A 211 10.00 2.80 -5.69
CA VAL A 211 8.69 2.92 -5.03
C VAL A 211 8.56 4.33 -4.48
N THR A 212 7.52 5.06 -4.86
CA THR A 212 7.24 6.43 -4.42
C THR A 212 5.91 6.51 -3.68
N TRP A 213 5.91 6.98 -2.44
CA TRP A 213 4.67 7.13 -1.66
C TRP A 213 4.58 8.50 -0.99
N LEU A 214 3.35 8.93 -0.75
CA LEU A 214 3.03 10.20 -0.10
C LEU A 214 2.64 9.97 1.37
N VAL A 215 3.30 10.69 2.27
CA VAL A 215 2.89 10.83 3.67
C VAL A 215 2.28 12.23 3.84
N PRO A 216 0.95 12.34 4.09
CA PRO A 216 0.33 13.63 4.34
C PRO A 216 0.78 14.17 5.70
N TYR A 217 0.81 15.50 5.84
CA TYR A 217 1.02 16.11 7.15
C TYR A 217 -0.13 15.75 8.10
N ALA A 218 0.22 15.52 9.37
CA ALA A 218 -0.72 15.15 10.42
C ALA A 218 -1.57 16.35 10.89
N PHE A 219 -2.36 16.91 9.97
CA PHE A 219 -3.40 17.90 10.27
C PHE A 219 -4.75 17.21 10.44
N THR A 220 -5.66 17.84 11.17
CA THR A 220 -7.05 17.39 11.26
C THR A 220 -7.69 17.53 9.88
N GLN A 221 -7.88 16.41 9.19
CA GLN A 221 -8.48 16.40 7.87
C GLN A 221 -10.00 16.44 7.97
N ASN A 222 -10.62 17.35 7.23
CA ASN A 222 -12.08 17.35 7.05
C ASN A 222 -12.46 16.32 6.01
N ILE A 223 -13.33 15.38 6.38
CA ILE A 223 -13.81 14.33 5.48
C ILE A 223 -14.89 14.91 4.56
N PRO A 224 -14.66 14.98 3.23
CA PRO A 224 -15.67 15.44 2.29
C PRO A 224 -16.82 14.43 2.18
N VAL A 225 -18.06 14.95 2.07
CA VAL A 225 -19.28 14.13 1.98
C VAL A 225 -19.40 13.41 0.62
N ASP A 226 -18.73 13.93 -0.41
CA ASP A 226 -18.83 13.42 -1.78
C ASP A 226 -18.05 12.11 -2.02
N VAL A 227 -17.25 11.67 -1.04
CA VAL A 227 -16.39 10.48 -1.18
C VAL A 227 -17.13 9.20 -0.77
N ASP A 228 -17.21 8.24 -1.68
CA ASP A 228 -17.80 6.93 -1.41
C ASP A 228 -16.80 6.01 -0.69
N PHE A 229 -16.84 6.03 0.65
CA PHE A 229 -16.02 5.16 1.49
C PHE A 229 -16.22 3.66 1.23
N ARG A 230 -17.37 3.23 0.69
CA ARG A 230 -17.58 1.80 0.41
C ARG A 230 -16.65 1.32 -0.70
N ILE A 231 -16.39 2.17 -1.68
CA ILE A 231 -15.43 1.89 -2.75
C ILE A 231 -14.01 1.91 -2.18
N MET A 232 -13.67 2.96 -1.41
CA MET A 232 -12.33 3.10 -0.83
C MET A 232 -11.96 1.92 0.09
N LEU A 233 -12.90 1.44 0.90
CA LEU A 233 -12.69 0.28 1.78
C LEU A 233 -12.41 -1.01 1.01
N THR A 234 -12.99 -1.18 -0.19
CA THR A 234 -12.69 -2.35 -1.02
C THR A 234 -11.29 -2.29 -1.64
N PHE A 235 -10.80 -1.11 -2.00
CA PHE A 235 -9.40 -0.92 -2.38
C PHE A 235 -8.48 -1.16 -1.18
N LEU A 236 -8.86 -0.66 -0.01
CA LEU A 236 -8.08 -0.83 1.21
C LEU A 236 -7.95 -2.30 1.59
N GLU A 237 -9.02 -3.09 1.50
CA GLU A 237 -8.99 -4.54 1.71
C GLU A 237 -8.00 -5.24 0.76
N LEU A 238 -8.04 -4.90 -0.53
CA LEU A 238 -7.11 -5.42 -1.53
C LEU A 238 -5.66 -5.06 -1.17
N TYR A 239 -5.39 -3.79 -0.88
CA TYR A 239 -4.05 -3.30 -0.58
C TYR A 239 -3.50 -3.84 0.74
N GLN A 240 -4.32 -4.01 1.78
CA GLN A 240 -3.89 -4.64 3.02
C GLN A 240 -3.41 -6.07 2.80
N THR A 241 -4.12 -6.84 1.96
CA THR A 241 -3.69 -8.21 1.62
C THR A 241 -2.45 -8.22 0.73
N LEU A 242 -2.35 -7.31 -0.24
CA LEU A 242 -1.15 -7.14 -1.08
C LEU A 242 0.08 -6.82 -0.23
N LEU A 243 -0.01 -5.80 0.64
CA LEU A 243 1.07 -5.43 1.55
C LEU A 243 1.45 -6.59 2.47
N GLY A 244 0.49 -7.36 2.98
CA GLY A 244 0.79 -8.53 3.80
C GLY A 244 1.68 -9.56 3.08
N PHE A 245 1.38 -9.86 1.80
CA PHE A 245 2.23 -10.76 1.00
C PHE A 245 3.60 -10.15 0.68
N VAL A 246 3.63 -8.86 0.36
CA VAL A 246 4.87 -8.16 0.00
C VAL A 246 5.79 -8.05 1.20
N PHE A 247 5.27 -7.61 2.36
CA PHE A 247 6.03 -7.47 3.59
C PHE A 247 6.56 -8.81 4.09
N TYR A 248 5.76 -9.88 4.01
CA TYR A 248 6.25 -11.21 4.36
C TYR A 248 7.55 -11.57 3.61
N ARG A 249 7.58 -11.36 2.28
CA ARG A 249 8.78 -11.63 1.48
C ARG A 249 9.91 -10.63 1.74
N LEU A 250 9.59 -9.34 1.85
CA LEU A 250 10.58 -8.29 2.09
C LEU A 250 11.29 -8.45 3.44
N PHE A 251 10.55 -8.77 4.51
CA PHE A 251 11.13 -9.04 5.83
C PHE A 251 11.96 -10.31 5.82
N GLN A 252 11.50 -11.37 5.14
CA GLN A 252 12.27 -12.60 4.98
C GLN A 252 13.60 -12.36 4.25
N ASN A 253 13.63 -11.49 3.24
CA ASN A 253 14.86 -11.11 2.53
C ASN A 253 15.89 -10.41 3.44
N ILE A 254 15.44 -9.70 4.48
CA ILE A 254 16.30 -9.05 5.49
C ILE A 254 16.52 -9.96 6.71
N ASN A 255 16.09 -11.22 6.65
CA ASN A 255 16.17 -12.22 7.73
C ASN A 255 15.42 -11.83 9.02
N LEU A 256 14.36 -11.02 8.90
CA LEU A 256 13.48 -10.65 10.01
C LEU A 256 12.20 -11.49 10.01
N VAL A 257 11.69 -11.82 11.20
CA VAL A 257 10.43 -12.57 11.34
C VAL A 257 9.23 -11.65 11.07
N TYR A 258 8.30 -12.11 10.22
CA TYR A 258 7.03 -11.44 9.93
C TYR A 258 5.84 -12.27 10.47
N PRO A 259 4.83 -11.64 11.10
CA PRO A 259 4.71 -10.22 11.45
C PRO A 259 5.58 -9.84 12.66
N PRO A 260 6.13 -8.61 12.72
CA PRO A 260 6.88 -8.14 13.88
C PRO A 260 6.00 -8.06 15.13
N LYS A 261 6.56 -8.44 16.28
CA LYS A 261 5.81 -8.44 17.54
C LYS A 261 5.67 -7.01 18.07
N LEU A 262 4.48 -6.67 18.54
CA LEU A 262 4.22 -5.38 19.20
C LEU A 262 4.48 -5.51 20.70
N ASP A 263 5.33 -4.66 21.25
CA ASP A 263 5.45 -4.45 22.69
C ASP A 263 4.39 -3.43 23.13
N PHE A 264 3.36 -3.93 23.82
CA PHE A 264 2.25 -3.12 24.31
C PHE A 264 2.69 -2.02 25.28
N ASN A 265 3.73 -2.28 26.09
CA ASN A 265 4.20 -1.29 27.06
C ASN A 265 4.86 -0.10 26.37
N MET A 266 5.63 -0.38 25.31
CA MET A 266 6.29 0.67 24.53
C MET A 266 5.32 1.43 23.62
N ASP A 267 4.30 0.76 23.07
CA ASP A 267 3.26 1.43 22.29
C ASP A 267 2.40 2.37 23.15
N GLU A 268 2.03 1.95 24.36
CA GLU A 268 1.32 2.79 25.33
C GLU A 268 2.19 3.98 25.80
N ALA A 269 3.50 3.78 25.95
CA ALA A 269 4.48 4.84 26.22
C ALA A 269 4.74 5.78 25.01
N GLY A 270 4.05 5.58 23.90
CA GLY A 270 4.13 6.40 22.70
C GLY A 270 5.45 6.23 21.92
N ALA A 271 6.13 5.10 22.04
CA ALA A 271 7.40 4.84 21.36
C ALA A 271 7.29 4.67 19.84
N GLY A 272 6.07 4.63 19.30
CA GLY A 272 5.81 4.60 17.85
C GLY A 272 6.44 3.37 17.19
N LEU A 273 7.37 3.59 16.25
CA LEU A 273 8.08 2.52 15.53
C LEU A 273 8.95 1.65 16.46
N ASN A 274 9.46 2.21 17.56
CA ASN A 274 10.32 1.45 18.49
C ASN A 274 9.52 0.44 19.34
N ALA A 275 8.19 0.49 19.31
CA ALA A 275 7.35 -0.51 19.96
C ALA A 275 7.31 -1.85 19.20
N LEU A 276 7.82 -1.90 17.96
CA LEU A 276 7.89 -3.14 17.18
C LEU A 276 9.20 -3.87 17.46
N ILE A 277 9.10 -5.01 18.15
CA ILE A 277 10.23 -5.91 18.44
C ILE A 277 10.57 -6.66 17.15
N LEU A 278 11.81 -6.48 16.70
CA LEU A 278 12.36 -7.13 15.52
C LEU A 278 13.21 -8.32 15.95
N GLU A 279 12.71 -9.52 15.70
CA GLU A 279 13.46 -10.75 15.93
C GLU A 279 14.16 -11.14 14.62
N SER A 280 15.47 -11.41 14.72
CA SER A 280 16.21 -12.05 13.63
C SER A 280 15.85 -13.53 13.60
N SER A 281 15.55 -14.05 12.41
CA SER A 281 15.22 -15.47 12.19
C SER A 281 16.32 -16.44 12.67
N ASN A 282 17.55 -15.96 12.85
CA ASN A 282 18.68 -16.75 13.37
C ASN A 282 18.76 -16.85 14.90
N GLN A 283 17.91 -16.15 15.67
CA GLN A 283 17.92 -16.20 17.15
C GLN A 283 17.06 -17.33 17.75
N ALA A 284 16.82 -18.41 17.01
CA ALA A 284 16.24 -19.63 17.56
C ALA A 284 17.28 -20.70 17.97
N LEU A 285 18.59 -20.44 17.87
CA LEU A 285 19.64 -21.43 18.21
C LEU A 285 20.80 -20.93 19.09
N VAL A 286 20.64 -19.85 19.85
CA VAL A 286 21.54 -19.54 20.98
C VAL A 286 20.74 -18.90 22.11
N ALA A 287 20.09 -19.74 22.91
CA ALA A 287 19.77 -19.36 24.28
C ALA A 287 21.05 -19.62 25.09
N ASP A 288 21.92 -18.60 25.18
CA ASP A 288 22.93 -18.57 26.22
C ASP A 288 22.63 -17.39 27.13
N GLN A 289 22.55 -17.71 28.41
CA GLN A 289 22.08 -16.84 29.48
C GLN A 289 23.13 -15.75 29.73
N ILE A 290 22.71 -14.49 29.74
CA ILE A 290 23.47 -13.47 30.46
C ILE A 290 22.62 -13.06 31.65
N GLU A 291 22.95 -13.72 32.77
CA GLU A 291 22.54 -13.33 34.09
C GLU A 291 22.99 -11.90 34.42
N THR A 292 22.13 -11.25 35.17
CA THR A 292 22.32 -9.98 35.88
C THR A 292 23.64 -9.92 36.65
N ASN A 293 24.43 -8.86 36.46
CA ASN A 293 25.41 -8.42 37.46
C ASN A 293 25.54 -6.89 37.47
N GLU A 294 25.37 -6.32 38.67
CA GLU A 294 25.48 -4.90 38.99
C GLU A 294 26.90 -4.33 38.74
N PRO A 295 27.05 -3.01 38.50
CA PRO A 295 28.36 -2.39 38.34
C PRO A 295 28.99 -2.04 39.69
N THR A 296 30.07 -2.73 40.04
CA THR A 296 30.97 -2.32 41.13
C THR A 296 31.97 -1.25 40.66
N THR A 297 32.18 -0.27 41.53
CA THR A 297 33.00 0.93 41.37
C THR A 297 34.47 0.62 41.01
N GLY A 298 34.98 1.23 39.93
CA GLY A 298 36.36 1.08 39.46
C GLY A 298 36.98 2.40 39.00
N ARG A 299 37.78 2.99 39.88
CA ARG A 299 38.53 4.25 39.80
C ARG A 299 39.48 4.29 38.58
N GLN A 300 39.14 5.05 37.54
CA GLN A 300 40.07 5.41 36.46
C GLN A 300 40.68 6.80 36.69
N THR A 301 41.98 6.87 36.42
CA THR A 301 42.96 7.84 36.92
C THR A 301 42.87 9.22 36.25
N ALA A 302 42.78 10.27 37.07
CA ALA A 302 42.78 11.70 36.72
C ALA A 302 44.00 12.23 35.93
N LYS A 303 44.96 11.36 35.56
CA LYS A 303 46.11 11.71 34.74
C LYS A 303 45.81 11.70 33.24
N ASN A 304 44.82 10.94 32.77
CA ASN A 304 44.49 10.86 31.34
C ASN A 304 43.67 12.07 30.87
N VAL A 305 42.78 12.58 31.72
CA VAL A 305 41.94 13.76 31.43
C VAL A 305 42.77 15.05 31.29
N ARG A 306 43.89 15.17 32.01
CA ARG A 306 44.74 16.38 31.98
C ARG A 306 45.54 16.53 30.69
N ASN A 307 45.87 15.43 30.02
CA ASN A 307 46.64 15.46 28.78
C ASN A 307 45.74 15.79 27.58
N GLU A 308 44.47 15.36 27.58
CA GLU A 308 43.49 15.71 26.53
C GLU A 308 43.03 17.18 26.62
N ILE A 309 42.94 17.76 27.82
CA ILE A 309 42.62 19.18 27.98
C ILE A 309 43.74 20.08 27.44
N LYS A 310 45.01 19.65 27.55
CA LYS A 310 46.16 20.40 27.01
C LYS A 310 46.21 20.41 25.48
N SER A 311 45.79 19.33 24.81
CA SER A 311 45.74 19.31 23.35
C SER A 311 44.63 20.21 22.79
N LEU A 312 43.50 20.33 23.48
CA LEU A 312 42.37 21.17 23.05
C LEU A 312 42.65 22.68 23.20
N ILE A 313 43.42 23.09 24.22
CA ILE A 313 43.76 24.50 24.44
C ILE A 313 44.77 25.02 23.39
N SER A 314 45.64 24.16 22.86
CA SER A 314 46.62 24.56 21.83
C SER A 314 46.00 24.77 20.44
N ALA A 315 44.89 24.09 20.13
CA ALA A 315 44.20 24.19 18.84
C ALA A 315 43.29 25.43 18.71
N GLN A 316 43.03 26.15 19.80
CA GLN A 316 42.16 27.35 19.83
C GLN A 316 42.91 28.69 19.72
N SER A 317 44.23 28.68 19.48
CA SER A 317 45.05 29.91 19.45
C SER A 317 45.43 30.41 18.05
N ASN A 318 44.72 29.99 16.99
CA ASN A 318 44.96 30.48 15.63
C ASN A 318 43.64 30.58 14.82
N ALA A 319 42.89 31.67 15.02
CA ALA A 319 42.03 32.32 14.00
C ALA A 319 41.12 33.40 14.63
N GLN A 320 41.55 34.65 14.53
CA GLN A 320 40.80 35.91 14.63
C GLN A 320 41.64 36.88 13.76
N GLU A 321 41.17 37.65 12.78
CA GLU A 321 39.89 38.26 12.43
C GLU A 321 39.92 38.59 10.91
N GLU A 322 38.75 38.71 10.26
CA GLU A 322 38.33 39.93 9.53
C GLU A 322 36.90 39.74 8.99
N GLU A 323 35.98 40.58 9.50
CA GLU A 323 34.62 40.79 8.97
C GLU A 323 34.66 41.84 7.85
N GLY A 324 33.88 41.60 6.80
CA GLY A 324 33.61 42.55 5.72
C GLY A 324 32.23 42.28 5.11
N ASP A 325 31.30 43.17 5.44
CA ASP A 325 29.89 43.25 5.06
C ASP A 325 29.65 43.28 3.54
N LYS A 326 28.57 42.61 3.08
CA LYS A 326 27.75 42.96 1.89
C LYS A 326 26.55 42.02 1.70
N ASP A 327 25.37 42.61 1.78
CA ASP A 327 24.10 42.14 1.19
C ASP A 327 24.29 41.77 -0.29
N GLU A 328 23.78 40.62 -0.72
CA GLU A 328 23.49 40.35 -2.13
C GLU A 328 22.32 39.36 -2.31
N GLN A 329 21.61 39.58 -3.41
CA GLN A 329 20.25 39.14 -3.73
C GLN A 329 20.15 37.67 -4.13
N MET A 330 18.94 37.13 -4.00
CA MET A 330 18.50 35.88 -4.64
C MET A 330 18.67 35.97 -6.17
N GLU A 331 19.62 35.24 -6.73
CA GLU A 331 19.59 34.80 -8.13
C GLU A 331 19.30 33.29 -8.18
N VAL A 332 18.39 32.92 -9.08
CA VAL A 332 17.95 31.56 -9.35
C VAL A 332 18.79 31.02 -10.50
N ASP A 333 19.70 30.10 -10.21
CA ASP A 333 20.44 29.39 -11.26
C ASP A 333 19.61 28.27 -11.90
N PRO A 334 19.73 28.07 -13.24
CA PRO A 334 18.96 27.09 -13.98
C PRO A 334 19.50 25.67 -13.79
N VAL A 335 18.59 24.70 -13.81
CA VAL A 335 18.86 23.26 -13.75
C VAL A 335 19.73 22.84 -14.94
N VAL A 336 20.97 22.43 -14.66
CA VAL A 336 21.82 21.68 -15.59
C VAL A 336 21.62 20.19 -15.30
N GLU A 337 21.00 19.48 -16.23
CA GLU A 337 21.03 18.01 -16.28
C GLU A 337 22.49 17.55 -16.39
N SER A 338 22.98 16.86 -15.35
CA SER A 338 24.25 16.16 -15.35
C SER A 338 23.99 14.65 -15.25
N ASN A 339 24.80 13.92 -16.02
CA ASN A 339 24.63 12.54 -16.43
C ASN A 339 24.61 11.53 -15.27
N GLU A 340 23.96 10.39 -15.54
CA GLU A 340 23.94 9.17 -14.71
C GLU A 340 25.37 8.62 -14.51
N GLU A 341 26.01 9.00 -13.41
CA GLU A 341 27.08 8.22 -12.79
C GLU A 341 26.60 7.78 -11.39
N ASP A 342 26.90 6.54 -11.01
CA ASP A 342 26.51 5.88 -9.77
C ASP A 342 27.07 6.60 -8.52
N GLU A 343 26.47 7.74 -8.18
CA GLU A 343 26.70 8.47 -6.94
C GLU A 343 26.27 7.60 -5.74
N PRO A 344 27.07 7.52 -4.67
CA PRO A 344 26.62 6.90 -3.43
C PRO A 344 25.37 7.63 -2.97
N GLY A 345 24.21 6.94 -3.00
CA GLY A 345 22.91 7.56 -2.83
C GLY A 345 22.90 8.52 -1.63
N LEU A 346 22.28 9.70 -1.80
CA LEU A 346 22.29 10.86 -0.90
C LEU A 346 22.17 10.52 0.60
N PHE A 347 21.48 9.43 0.92
CA PHE A 347 21.20 8.98 2.28
C PHE A 347 22.14 7.90 2.83
N SER A 348 23.10 7.40 2.06
CA SER A 348 24.07 6.38 2.49
C SER A 348 24.84 6.75 3.77
N PRO A 349 25.28 8.01 3.98
CA PRO A 349 25.97 8.39 5.22
C PRO A 349 25.01 8.74 6.36
N TYR A 350 23.69 8.84 6.12
CA TYR A 350 22.72 9.27 7.11
C TYR A 350 22.06 8.08 7.80
N ALA A 351 21.82 8.23 9.11
CA ALA A 351 21.07 7.25 9.89
C ALA A 351 19.66 7.81 10.13
N PHE A 352 18.65 7.05 9.71
CA PHE A 352 17.25 7.39 9.94
C PHE A 352 16.86 6.96 11.35
N PHE A 353 16.32 7.90 12.12
CA PHE A 353 15.75 7.66 13.45
C PHE A 353 14.34 8.25 13.47
N LEU A 354 13.57 8.00 14.53
CA LEU A 354 12.30 8.69 14.74
C LEU A 354 12.29 9.25 16.16
N SER A 355 12.33 10.58 16.30
CA SER A 355 12.14 11.25 17.58
C SER A 355 10.67 11.21 18.02
N ARG A 356 10.43 11.33 19.34
CA ARG A 356 9.08 11.44 19.95
C ARG A 356 8.24 12.60 19.41
N GLU A 357 8.88 13.59 18.80
CA GLU A 357 8.25 14.82 18.32
C GLU A 357 7.70 14.72 16.88
N VAL A 358 7.99 13.62 16.18
CA VAL A 358 7.59 13.42 14.79
C VAL A 358 6.36 12.51 14.74
N THR A 359 5.37 12.90 13.95
CA THR A 359 4.14 12.12 13.83
C THR A 359 4.40 10.73 13.26
N ARG A 360 3.66 9.74 13.76
CA ARG A 360 3.91 8.29 13.59
C ARG A 360 4.26 7.83 12.16
N PRO A 361 3.77 8.43 11.06
CA PRO A 361 4.12 7.96 9.72
C PRO A 361 5.26 8.73 9.03
N MET A 362 5.98 9.63 9.69
CA MET A 362 7.07 10.40 9.06
C MET A 362 8.43 9.81 9.45
N LEU A 363 9.43 9.86 8.56
CA LEU A 363 10.80 9.44 8.85
C LEU A 363 11.65 10.67 9.17
N GLU A 364 12.46 10.63 10.23
CA GLU A 364 13.41 11.69 10.55
C GLU A 364 14.83 11.30 10.11
N VAL A 365 15.54 12.26 9.50
CA VAL A 365 16.90 12.07 9.00
C VAL A 365 17.86 12.76 9.95
N ARG A 366 18.79 12.01 10.57
CA ARG A 366 19.85 12.60 11.38
C ARG A 366 21.22 12.38 10.75
N SER A 367 21.98 13.47 10.61
CA SER A 367 23.41 13.40 10.28
C SER A 367 24.20 12.86 11.47
N PRO A 368 25.13 11.91 11.26
CA PRO A 368 25.98 11.37 12.33
C PRO A 368 26.76 12.45 13.11
N ASN A 369 26.97 13.64 12.52
CA ASN A 369 27.90 14.64 13.01
C ASN A 369 27.27 15.82 13.79
N HIS A 370 26.02 15.72 14.26
CA HIS A 370 25.43 16.79 15.08
C HIS A 370 25.03 16.31 16.49
N PRO A 371 25.84 16.63 17.53
CA PRO A 371 25.45 16.41 18.92
C PRO A 371 24.30 17.36 19.29
N SER A 372 23.24 16.80 19.86
CA SER A 372 22.04 17.52 20.27
C SER A 372 22.35 18.51 21.39
N ARG A 373 22.24 19.82 21.13
CA ARG A 373 21.94 20.78 22.18
C ARG A 373 20.48 20.58 22.57
N HIS A 374 20.24 19.81 23.63
CA HIS A 374 19.00 19.92 24.38
C HIS A 374 18.92 21.35 24.91
N ARG A 375 18.08 22.20 24.31
CA ARG A 375 17.55 23.38 24.99
C ARG A 375 16.27 22.94 25.68
N SER A 376 16.40 22.64 26.96
CA SER A 376 15.29 22.69 27.90
C SER A 376 14.79 24.12 27.98
N THR A 377 13.56 24.35 27.56
CA THR A 377 12.72 25.48 28.03
C THR A 377 11.33 24.95 28.28
#